data_AF-A0A350XB07-F1
#
_entry.id   AF-A0A350XB07-F1
#
_cell.length_a   1.000
_cell.length_b   1.000
_cell.length_c   1.000
_cell.angle_alpha   90.00
_cell.angle_beta   90.00
_cell.angle_gamma   90.00
#
_symmetry.space_group_name_H-M   'P 1'
#
loop_
_entity.id
_entity.type
_entity.pdbx_description
1 polymer ?
#
loop_
_entity_poly.entity_id
_entity_poly.type
_entity_poly.pdbx_seq_one_letter_code
_entity_poly.pdbx_strand_id
1 'polypeptide(L)' 'MSGLEVLNSVKFINLKGNLVAVLSVEDWQALIEWLETIEDIQIARKAFAQLKAAGRNRESAGWLKWDDVE' A
#
# COMPACT_ATOMS: atom_id res chain seq x y z
N MET A 1 -5.50 1.73 13.73
CA MET A 1 -4.28 1.06 14.21
C MET A 1 -3.23 1.15 13.12
N SER A 2 -1.95 1.25 13.47
CA SER A 2 -0.87 1.04 12.49
C SER A 2 -0.84 -0.44 12.07
N GLY A 3 -0.31 -0.77 10.88
CA GLY A 3 -0.23 -2.16 10.44
C GLY A 3 0.56 -3.07 11.39
N LEU A 4 1.53 -2.52 12.12
CA LEU A 4 2.26 -3.27 13.17
C LEU A 4 1.38 -3.59 14.39
N GLU A 5 0.47 -2.69 14.78
CA GLU A 5 -0.47 -2.95 15.87
C GLU A 5 -1.45 -4.07 15.49
N VAL A 6 -1.88 -4.12 14.23
CA VAL A 6 -2.71 -5.21 13.70
C VAL A 6 -1.97 -6.54 13.70
N LEU A 7 -0.69 -6.57 13.30
CA LEU A 7 0.10 -7.81 13.33
C LEU A 7 0.26 -8.36 14.76
N ASN A 8 0.27 -7.48 15.77
CA ASN A 8 0.31 -7.86 17.17
C ASN A 8 -1.06 -8.30 17.72
N SER A 9 -2.18 -7.99 17.04
CA SER A 9 -3.53 -8.41 17.44
C SER A 9 -3.91 -9.82 16.95
N VAL A 10 -3.10 -10.40 16.04
CA VAL A 10 -3.33 -11.73 15.46
C VAL A 10 -3.48 -12.79 16.55
N LYS A 11 -4.59 -13.52 16.49
CA LYS A 11 -4.81 -14.71 17.31
C LYS A 11 -4.61 -15.96 16.49
N PHE A 12 -4.16 -17.03 17.12
CA PHE A 12 -4.02 -18.32 16.46
C PHE A 12 -5.02 -19.33 17.03
N ILE A 13 -5.73 -20.03 16.16
CA ILE A 13 -6.66 -21.11 16.56
C ILE A 13 -6.33 -22.39 15.79
N ASN A 14 -6.57 -23.54 16.40
CA ASN A 14 -6.47 -24.84 15.72
C ASN A 14 -7.82 -25.18 15.06
N LEU A 15 -7.83 -25.23 13.74
CA LEU A 15 -8.97 -25.69 12.95
C LEU A 15 -8.63 -27.04 12.30
N LYS A 16 -9.17 -28.12 12.88
CA LYS A 16 -9.03 -29.50 12.37
C LYS A 16 -7.56 -29.90 12.13
N GLY A 17 -6.68 -29.56 13.06
CA GLY A 17 -5.24 -29.86 12.98
C GLY A 17 -4.40 -28.77 12.32
N ASN A 18 -5.02 -27.74 11.72
CA ASN A 18 -4.30 -26.63 11.11
C ASN A 18 -4.30 -25.41 12.04
N LEU A 19 -3.12 -24.86 12.30
CA LEU A 19 -3.00 -23.58 13.01
C LEU A 19 -3.30 -22.45 12.02
N VAL A 20 -4.34 -21.66 12.30
CA VAL A 20 -4.73 -20.52 11.46
C VAL A 20 -4.60 -19.22 12.23
N ALA A 21 -4.19 -18.16 11.54
CA ALA A 21 -4.21 -16.79 12.05
C ALA A 21 -5.60 -16.19 11.85
N VAL A 22 -6.13 -15.53 12.87
CA VAL A 22 -7.45 -14.92 12.90
C VAL A 22 -7.32 -13.46 13.30
N LEU A 23 -7.94 -12.60 12.49
CA LEU A 23 -8.07 -11.17 12.68
C LEU A 23 -9.54 -10.79 12.55
N SER A 24 -9.94 -9.65 13.11
CA SER A 24 -11.23 -9.06 12.75
C SER A 24 -11.19 -8.57 11.29
N VAL A 25 -12.36 -8.36 10.69
CA VAL A 25 -12.44 -7.83 9.32
C VAL A 25 -11.85 -6.42 9.26
N GLU A 26 -12.09 -5.62 10.29
CA GLU A 26 -11.59 -4.25 10.41
C GLU A 26 -10.06 -4.23 10.50
N ASP A 27 -9.48 -5.13 11.29
CA ASP A 27 -8.02 -5.26 11.40
C ASP A 27 -7.42 -5.73 10.08
N TRP A 28 -8.06 -6.71 9.42
CA TRP A 28 -7.64 -7.18 8.10
C TRP A 28 -7.64 -6.06 7.06
N GLN A 29 -8.71 -5.27 6.99
CA GLN A 29 -8.80 -4.12 6.07
C GLN A 29 -7.72 -3.08 6.38
N ALA A 30 -7.52 -2.74 7.66
CA ALA A 30 -6.49 -1.80 8.07
C ALA A 30 -5.07 -2.27 7.70
N LEU A 31 -4.81 -3.58 7.74
CA LEU A 31 -3.53 -4.15 7.30
C LEU A 31 -3.32 -4.00 5.79
N ILE A 32 -4.37 -4.26 4.99
CA ILE A 32 -4.32 -4.07 3.53
C ILE A 32 -4.09 -2.61 3.17
N GLU A 33 -4.88 -1.69 3.72
CA GLU A 33 -4.73 -0.25 3.49
C GLU A 33 -3.33 0.25 3.88
N TRP A 34 -2.77 -0.28 4.97
CA TRP A 34 -1.42 0.07 5.39
C TRP A 34 -0.35 -0.41 4.39
N LEU A 35 -0.49 -1.63 3.84
CA LEU A 35 0.41 -2.15 2.80
C LEU A 35 0.31 -1.34 1.51
N GLU A 36 -0.91 -1.05 1.05
CA GLU A 36 -1.16 -0.20 -0.12
C GLU A 36 -0.55 1.19 0.07
N THR A 37 -0.70 1.79 1.26
CA THR A 37 -0.09 3.08 1.59
C THR A 37 1.44 3.04 1.45
N ILE A 38 2.09 1.95 1.85
CA ILE A 38 3.54 1.81 1.71
C ILE A 38 3.92 1.77 0.23
N GLU A 39 3.19 1.01 -0.59
CA GLU A 39 3.43 0.91 -2.03
C GLU A 39 3.19 2.26 -2.73
N ASP A 40 2.09 2.94 -2.42
CA ASP A 40 1.76 4.26 -2.94
C ASP A 40 2.82 5.30 -2.60
N ILE A 41 3.34 5.29 -1.37
CA ILE A 41 4.44 6.18 -0.97
C ILE A 41 5.68 5.91 -1.83
N GLN A 42 5.99 4.65 -2.12
CA GLN A 42 7.14 4.31 -2.96
C GLN A 42 6.93 4.78 -4.41
N ILE A 43 5.75 4.57 -4.97
CA ILE A 43 5.37 5.05 -6.31
C ILE A 43 5.46 6.57 -6.37
N ALA A 44 4.88 7.29 -5.40
CA ALA A 44 4.90 8.74 -5.33
C ALA A 44 6.33 9.28 -5.22
N ARG A 45 7.19 8.67 -4.38
CA ARG A 45 8.61 9.05 -4.26
C ARG A 45 9.36 8.87 -5.58
N LYS A 46 9.14 7.75 -6.28
CA LYS A 46 9.76 7.47 -7.58
C LYS A 46 9.29 8.47 -8.64
N ALA A 47 7.99 8.69 -8.74
CA ALA A 47 7.39 9.65 -9.67
C ALA A 47 7.91 11.08 -9.41
N PHE A 48 8.01 11.47 -8.14
CA PHE A 48 8.56 12.77 -7.76
C PHE A 48 10.05 12.93 -8.12
N ALA A 49 10.86 11.88 -7.93
CA ALA A 49 12.26 11.90 -8.32
C ALA A 49 12.43 12.05 -9.85
N GLN A 50 11.61 11.34 -10.63
CA GLN A 50 11.58 11.47 -12.09
C GLN A 50 11.17 12.87 -12.53
N LEU A 51 10.12 13.44 -11.92
CA LEU A 51 9.68 14.81 -12.19
C LEU A 51 10.78 15.83 -11.88
N LYS A 52 11.51 15.65 -10.77
CA LYS A 52 12.64 16.52 -10.42
C LYS A 52 13.77 16.42 -11.43
N ALA A 53 14.10 15.21 -11.89
CA ALA A 53 15.11 14.98 -12.93
C ALA A 53 14.72 15.60 -14.29
N ALA A 54 13.42 15.64 -14.59
CA ALA A 54 12.85 16.27 -15.77
C ALA A 54 12.67 17.80 -15.63
N GLY A 55 13.32 18.45 -14.66
CA GLY A 55 13.21 19.91 -14.48
C GLY A 55 11.81 20.37 -14.07
N ARG A 56 11.03 19.49 -13.42
CA ARG A 56 9.61 19.69 -13.08
C ARG A 56 8.66 19.78 -14.28
N ASN A 57 9.11 19.39 -15.47
CA ASN A 57 8.23 19.24 -16.63
C ASN A 57 7.57 17.85 -16.60
N ARG A 58 6.24 17.83 -16.51
CA ARG A 58 5.43 16.59 -16.43
C ARG A 58 5.46 15.78 -17.72
N GLU A 59 5.41 16.44 -18.88
CA GLU A 59 5.48 15.79 -20.20
C GLU A 59 6.86 15.13 -20.38
N SER A 60 7.93 15.84 -20.04
CA SER A 60 9.29 15.28 -20.07
C SER A 60 9.54 14.18 -19.04
N ALA A 61 8.73 14.13 -17.96
CA ALA A 61 8.73 13.04 -16.99
C ALA A 61 7.90 11.82 -17.43
N GLY A 62 7.27 11.88 -18.62
CA GLY A 62 6.44 10.81 -19.17
C GLY A 62 5.06 10.71 -18.54
N TRP A 63 4.57 11.75 -17.87
CA TRP A 63 3.23 11.77 -17.28
C TRP A 63 2.20 12.00 -18.38
N LEU A 64 1.13 11.21 -18.36
CA LEU A 64 0.00 11.36 -19.27
C LEU A 64 -1.02 12.31 -18.66
N LYS A 65 -1.82 12.98 -19.50
CA LYS A 65 -2.98 13.73 -19.02
C LYS A 65 -4.05 12.73 -18.59
N TRP A 66 -4.85 13.11 -17.61
CA TRP A 66 -5.91 12.24 -17.09
C TRP A 66 -6.89 11.82 -18.19
N ASP A 67 -7.27 12.76 -19.05
CA ASP A 67 -8.17 12.52 -20.18
C ASP A 67 -7.60 11.53 -21.24
N ASP A 68 -6.29 11.23 -21.18
CA ASP A 68 -5.62 10.34 -22.14
C ASP A 68 -5.47 8.89 -21.62
N VAL A 69 -5.94 8.57 -20.41
CA VAL A 69 -5.73 7.25 -19.75
C VAL A 69 -7.00 6.57 -19.23
N GLU A 70 -8.19 7.10 -19.52
CA GLU A 70 -9.49 6.44 -19.30
C GLU A 70 -9.90 5.53 -20.48
#